data_AF-A0A060BRM1-F1
#
_entry.id   AF-A0A060BRM1-F1
#
_cell.length_a   1.000
_cell.length_b   1.000
_cell.length_c   1.000
_cell.angle_alpha   90.00
_cell.angle_beta   90.00
_cell.angle_gamma   90.00
#
_symmetry.space_group_name_H-M   'P 1'
#
loop_
_entity.id
_entity.type
_entity.pdbx_description
1 polymer ?
#
loop_
_entity_poly.entity_id
_entity_poly.type
_entity_poly.pdbx_seq_one_letter_code
_entity_poly.pdbx_strand_id
1 'polypeptide(L)'
;MVGPLADSKRDMMGSWSAAGVADQSVTVLTGMRNALGDKGKIIYARGANITNDKGIVDFLNLYEKAVQVDPRSPQAMIDEAVAAAKQSDVVVAVVGEAQGMAHEASSRTDIRLPQSQRDLISALKATGKPLVLVLMNGRPLALVKED
;
A
#
# COMPACT_ATOMS: atom_id res chain seq x y z
N MET A 1 7.74 8.29 2.00
CA MET A 1 6.72 7.54 1.23
C MET A 1 6.47 6.22 1.93
N VAL A 2 5.22 5.86 2.15
CA VAL A 2 4.84 4.73 3.02
C VAL A 2 3.67 3.94 2.43
N GLY A 3 3.45 2.71 2.91
CA GLY A 3 2.28 1.90 2.56
C GLY A 3 2.62 0.64 1.75
N PRO A 4 1.77 -0.41 1.82
CA PRO A 4 2.07 -1.72 1.24
C PRO A 4 2.16 -1.73 -0.29
N LEU A 5 1.56 -0.75 -0.96
CA LEU A 5 1.50 -0.67 -2.42
C LEU A 5 2.58 0.24 -3.01
N ALA A 6 3.33 0.95 -2.17
CA ALA A 6 4.36 1.89 -2.57
C ALA A 6 5.41 1.27 -3.48
N ASP A 7 5.83 0.04 -3.20
CA ASP A 7 6.82 -0.70 -3.99
C ASP A 7 6.28 -2.04 -4.54
N SER A 8 4.96 -2.13 -4.76
CA SER A 8 4.35 -3.35 -5.31
C SER A 8 4.38 -3.36 -6.83
N LYS A 9 5.20 -4.25 -7.39
CA LYS A 9 5.26 -4.50 -8.84
C LYS A 9 4.03 -5.25 -9.35
N ARG A 10 3.58 -6.28 -8.62
CA ARG A 10 2.45 -7.13 -9.03
C ARG A 10 1.14 -6.35 -9.08
N ASP A 11 0.91 -5.49 -8.10
CA ASP A 11 -0.32 -4.71 -8.01
C ASP A 11 -0.35 -3.56 -9.02
N MET A 12 0.82 -3.09 -9.49
CA MET A 12 0.90 -2.04 -10.51
C MET A 12 0.33 -2.46 -11.86
N MET A 13 0.38 -3.76 -12.18
CA MET A 13 -0.21 -4.29 -13.41
C MET A 13 -1.73 -4.48 -13.33
N GLY A 14 -2.31 -4.44 -12.13
CA GLY A 14 -3.72 -4.74 -11.92
C GLY A 14 -4.08 -6.21 -12.15
N SER A 15 -5.39 -6.46 -12.21
CA SER A 15 -5.95 -7.77 -12.54
C SER A 15 -6.09 -7.91 -14.07
N TRP A 16 -6.25 -9.14 -14.57
CA TRP A 16 -6.26 -9.41 -16.02
C TRP A 16 -5.04 -8.85 -16.78
N SER A 17 -3.86 -8.90 -16.18
CA SER A 17 -2.62 -8.31 -16.73
C SER A 17 -2.04 -9.05 -17.95
N ALA A 18 -2.78 -10.03 -18.50
CA ALA A 18 -2.41 -10.83 -19.67
C ALA A 18 -0.96 -11.36 -19.59
N ALA A 19 -0.12 -11.04 -20.58
CA ALA A 19 1.28 -11.44 -20.64
C ALA A 19 2.25 -10.46 -19.95
N GLY A 20 1.73 -9.55 -19.12
CA GLY A 20 2.56 -8.60 -18.38
C GLY A 20 3.54 -9.28 -17.43
N VAL A 21 4.80 -8.82 -17.44
CA VAL A 21 5.85 -9.32 -16.54
C VAL A 21 5.98 -8.35 -15.37
N ALA A 22 5.59 -8.80 -14.17
CA ALA A 22 5.56 -7.95 -12.97
C ALA A 22 6.89 -7.22 -12.76
N ASP A 23 8.01 -7.90 -12.94
CA ASP A 23 9.33 -7.33 -12.71
C ASP A 23 9.70 -6.15 -13.61
N GLN A 24 9.01 -5.97 -14.73
CA GLN A 24 9.19 -4.84 -15.64
C GLN A 24 8.35 -3.62 -15.25
N SER A 25 7.49 -3.73 -14.23
CA SER A 25 6.65 -2.63 -13.77
C SER A 25 7.44 -1.58 -12.99
N VAL A 26 7.18 -0.31 -13.27
CA VAL A 26 7.68 0.83 -12.48
C VAL A 26 6.72 1.05 -11.30
N THR A 27 7.18 0.78 -10.09
CA THR A 27 6.39 0.99 -8.86
C THR A 27 6.20 2.49 -8.58
N VAL A 28 5.26 2.85 -7.70
CA VAL A 28 5.11 4.25 -7.26
C VAL A 28 6.43 4.76 -6.66
N LEU A 29 7.11 3.95 -5.85
CA LEU A 29 8.43 4.28 -5.28
C LEU A 29 9.47 4.54 -6.35
N THR A 30 9.57 3.65 -7.34
CA THR A 30 10.53 3.78 -8.43
C THR A 30 10.22 5.01 -9.27
N GLY A 31 8.96 5.23 -9.64
CA GLY A 31 8.52 6.41 -10.39
C GLY A 31 8.80 7.71 -9.65
N MET A 32 8.50 7.76 -8.35
CA MET A 32 8.78 8.92 -7.50
C MET A 32 10.28 9.20 -7.37
N ARG A 33 11.12 8.16 -7.21
CA ARG A 33 12.59 8.31 -7.20
C ARG A 33 13.10 8.88 -8.52
N ASN A 34 12.62 8.35 -9.65
CA ASN A 34 13.01 8.81 -10.98
C ASN A 34 12.62 10.27 -11.22
N ALA A 35 11.40 10.66 -10.82
CA ALA A 35 10.91 12.03 -10.99
C ALA A 35 11.62 13.03 -10.07
N LEU A 36 11.94 12.63 -8.84
CA LEU A 36 12.60 13.49 -7.87
C LEU A 36 14.08 13.73 -8.22
N GLY A 37 14.78 12.70 -8.67
CA GLY A 37 16.23 12.73 -8.88
C GLY A 37 16.96 13.23 -7.63
N ASP A 38 17.89 14.16 -7.80
CA ASP A 38 18.70 14.72 -6.71
C ASP A 38 18.05 15.91 -5.99
N LYS A 39 16.80 16.26 -6.32
CA LYS A 39 16.12 17.44 -5.78
C LYS A 39 15.55 17.23 -4.39
N GLY A 40 15.62 16.01 -3.86
CA GLY A 40 15.10 15.68 -2.54
C GLY A 40 15.42 14.24 -2.13
N LYS A 41 14.96 13.87 -0.94
CA LYS A 41 15.19 12.54 -0.36
C LYS A 41 13.87 11.80 -0.16
N ILE A 42 13.81 10.55 -0.63
CA ILE A 42 12.70 9.65 -0.30
C ILE A 42 13.13 8.73 0.84
N ILE A 43 12.51 8.91 2.00
CA ILE A 43 12.53 7.95 3.11
C ILE A 43 11.38 6.98 2.88
N TYR A 44 11.67 5.68 2.79
CA TYR A 44 10.68 4.64 2.57
C TYR A 44 10.50 3.75 3.80
N ALA A 45 9.24 3.43 4.12
CA ALA A 45 8.87 2.43 5.12
C ALA A 45 7.59 1.71 4.66
N ARG A 46 7.50 0.39 4.85
CA ARG A 46 6.32 -0.38 4.40
C ARG A 46 5.05 0.04 5.13
N GLY A 47 5.14 0.27 6.45
CA GLY A 47 4.08 0.81 7.30
C GLY A 47 2.97 -0.17 7.66
N ALA A 48 2.51 -0.99 6.72
CA ALA A 48 1.51 -2.03 6.95
C ALA A 48 1.64 -3.16 5.93
N ASN A 49 1.05 -4.32 6.23
CA ASN A 49 0.68 -5.30 5.21
C ASN A 49 -0.61 -4.87 4.49
N ILE A 50 -0.86 -5.46 3.31
CA ILE A 50 -2.12 -5.23 2.56
C ILE A 50 -3.34 -5.46 3.45
N THR A 51 -3.29 -6.51 4.27
CA THR A 51 -4.26 -6.84 5.32
C THR A 51 -3.56 -7.63 6.43
N ASN A 52 -4.09 -7.60 7.65
CA ASN A 52 -3.68 -8.47 8.76
C ASN A 52 -4.54 -9.73 8.86
N ASP A 53 -5.62 -9.83 8.07
CA ASP A 53 -6.49 -11.01 8.06
C ASP A 53 -5.81 -12.16 7.31
N LYS A 54 -5.49 -13.22 8.04
CA LYS A 54 -4.82 -14.40 7.49
C LYS A 54 -5.67 -15.13 6.43
N GLY A 55 -6.99 -15.19 6.58
CA GLY A 55 -7.86 -15.83 5.59
C GLY A 55 -7.84 -15.08 4.26
N ILE A 56 -7.83 -13.75 4.30
CA ILE A 56 -7.69 -12.92 3.09
C ILE A 56 -6.29 -13.08 2.49
N VAL A 57 -5.23 -13.13 3.30
CA VAL A 57 -3.86 -13.40 2.79
C VAL A 57 -3.80 -14.77 2.11
N ASP A 58 -4.32 -15.80 2.76
CA ASP A 58 -4.30 -17.17 2.23
C ASP A 58 -5.11 -17.25 0.92
N PHE A 59 -6.24 -16.55 0.83
CA PHE A 59 -7.00 -16.40 -0.42
C PHE A 59 -6.19 -15.69 -1.52
N LEU A 60 -5.59 -14.54 -1.22
CA LEU A 60 -4.80 -13.77 -2.19
C LEU A 60 -3.54 -14.52 -2.66
N ASN A 61 -3.04 -15.42 -1.82
CA ASN A 61 -1.86 -16.23 -2.10
C ASN A 61 -2.17 -17.69 -2.48
N LEU A 62 -3.44 -18.02 -2.77
CA LEU A 62 -3.90 -19.41 -2.96
C LEU A 62 -3.22 -20.09 -4.16
N TYR A 63 -3.06 -19.38 -5.26
CA TYR A 63 -2.52 -19.91 -6.52
C TYR A 63 -1.10 -19.42 -6.84
N GLU A 64 -0.76 -18.21 -6.41
CA GLU A 64 0.56 -17.61 -6.56
C GLU A 64 0.87 -16.75 -5.34
N LYS A 65 2.15 -16.44 -5.06
CA LYS A 65 2.51 -15.50 -3.99
C LYS A 65 2.30 -14.05 -4.44
N ALA A 66 1.05 -13.66 -4.67
CA ALA A 66 0.69 -12.33 -5.17
C ALA A 66 0.96 -11.19 -4.17
N VAL A 67 0.77 -11.45 -2.86
CA VAL A 67 1.00 -10.47 -1.81
C VAL A 67 2.10 -10.92 -0.85
N GLN A 68 3.04 -10.01 -0.60
CA GLN A 68 4.08 -10.23 0.42
C GLN A 68 3.56 -9.83 1.79
N VAL A 69 3.80 -10.69 2.78
CA VAL A 69 3.51 -10.42 4.19
C VAL A 69 4.83 -10.18 4.90
N ASP A 70 5.01 -8.97 5.40
CA ASP A 70 6.10 -8.63 6.30
C ASP A 70 5.86 -9.34 7.65
N PRO A 71 6.84 -10.08 8.18
CA PRO A 71 6.68 -10.88 9.40
C PRO A 71 6.67 -10.03 10.68
N ARG A 72 7.04 -8.74 10.60
CA ARG A 72 7.02 -7.84 11.76
C ARG A 72 5.58 -7.62 12.22
N SER A 73 5.42 -7.29 13.50
CA SER A 73 4.09 -6.96 14.03
C SER A 73 3.53 -5.71 13.35
N PRO A 74 2.19 -5.58 13.24
CA PRO A 74 1.56 -4.37 12.70
C PRO A 74 2.06 -3.09 13.37
N GLN A 75 2.19 -3.11 14.71
CA GLN A 75 2.69 -1.95 15.45
C GLN A 75 4.13 -1.59 15.09
N ALA A 76 5.03 -2.57 14.97
CA ALA A 76 6.43 -2.29 14.63
C ALA A 76 6.58 -1.65 13.24
N MET A 77 5.75 -2.06 12.27
CA MET A 77 5.73 -1.43 10.95
C MET A 77 5.17 0.00 10.99
N ILE A 78 4.11 0.23 11.77
CA ILE A 78 3.54 1.57 11.97
C ILE A 78 4.57 2.49 12.65
N ASP A 79 5.26 2.02 13.68
CA ASP A 79 6.26 2.80 14.41
C ASP A 79 7.43 3.22 13.49
N GLU A 80 7.90 2.30 12.64
CA GLU A 80 8.90 2.61 11.60
C GLU A 80 8.40 3.70 10.64
N ALA A 81 7.16 3.58 10.15
CA ALA A 81 6.57 4.55 9.23
C ALA A 81 6.36 5.92 9.90
N VAL A 82 5.95 5.96 11.17
CA VAL A 82 5.83 7.20 11.95
C VAL A 82 7.20 7.83 12.19
N ALA A 83 8.23 7.05 12.48
CA ALA A 83 9.60 7.55 12.64
C ALA A 83 10.13 8.16 11.33
N ALA A 84 9.84 7.54 10.19
CA ALA A 84 10.14 8.08 8.86
C ALA A 84 9.36 9.37 8.56
N ALA A 85 8.07 9.40 8.89
CA ALA A 85 7.21 10.56 8.70
C ALA A 85 7.68 11.79 9.50
N LYS A 86 8.10 11.59 10.76
CA LYS A 86 8.62 12.68 11.61
C LYS A 86 9.85 13.36 11.02
N GLN A 87 10.67 12.62 10.26
CA GLN A 87 11.86 13.11 9.55
C GLN A 87 11.57 13.68 8.15
N SER A 88 10.31 13.67 7.71
CA SER A 88 9.90 14.09 6.37
C SER A 88 9.13 15.41 6.41
N ASP A 89 9.16 16.17 5.31
CA ASP A 89 8.36 17.39 5.15
C ASP A 89 6.91 17.09 4.74
N VAL A 90 6.72 16.00 3.99
CA VAL A 90 5.43 15.51 3.51
C VAL A 90 5.41 13.98 3.54
N VAL A 91 4.27 13.40 3.86
CA VAL A 91 4.01 11.96 3.78
C VAL A 91 3.18 11.67 2.55
N VAL A 92 3.69 10.79 1.69
CA VAL A 92 2.91 10.18 0.61
C VAL A 92 2.65 8.73 1.00
N ALA A 93 1.39 8.40 1.28
CA ALA A 93 0.93 7.06 1.64
C ALA A 93 0.26 6.39 0.45
N VAL A 94 0.85 5.28 -0.03
CA VAL A 94 0.36 4.50 -1.17
C VAL A 94 -0.41 3.29 -0.64
N VAL A 95 -1.73 3.40 -0.69
CA VAL A 95 -2.68 2.53 0.02
C VAL A 95 -3.82 2.12 -0.90
N GLY A 96 -4.55 1.07 -0.54
CA GLY A 96 -5.62 0.55 -1.37
C GLY A 96 -5.77 -0.96 -1.32
N GLU A 97 -6.05 -1.52 -2.48
CA GLU A 97 -6.32 -2.93 -2.70
C GLU A 97 -5.12 -3.60 -3.39
N ALA A 98 -4.81 -4.83 -2.98
CA ALA A 98 -4.03 -5.70 -3.87
C ALA A 98 -4.89 -6.06 -5.10
N GLN A 99 -4.27 -6.28 -6.25
CA GLN A 99 -5.00 -6.54 -7.50
C GLN A 99 -5.96 -7.74 -7.39
N GLY A 100 -5.60 -8.76 -6.60
CA GLY A 100 -6.41 -9.95 -6.37
C GLY A 100 -7.68 -9.69 -5.55
N MET A 101 -7.79 -8.52 -4.89
CA MET A 101 -9.03 -8.11 -4.23
C MET A 101 -10.08 -7.60 -5.24
N ALA A 102 -9.68 -7.21 -6.45
CA ALA A 102 -10.53 -6.65 -7.50
C ALA A 102 -10.35 -7.44 -8.81
N HIS A 103 -10.63 -8.74 -8.73
CA HIS A 103 -10.52 -9.68 -9.83
C HIS A 103 -11.77 -10.60 -9.86
N GLU A 104 -11.77 -11.58 -10.77
CA GLU A 104 -12.79 -12.62 -10.83
C GLU A 104 -12.90 -13.37 -9.49
N ALA A 105 -14.14 -13.67 -9.08
CA ALA A 105 -14.48 -14.31 -7.81
C ALA A 105 -14.05 -13.55 -6.52
N SER A 106 -13.52 -12.33 -6.64
CA SER A 106 -13.07 -11.50 -5.51
C SER A 106 -14.10 -10.44 -5.12
N SER A 107 -15.33 -10.86 -4.87
CA SER A 107 -16.37 -9.98 -4.34
C SER A 107 -16.03 -9.52 -2.91
N ARG A 108 -16.25 -8.24 -2.60
CA ARG A 108 -16.04 -7.68 -1.26
C ARG A 108 -17.35 -7.17 -0.69
N THR A 109 -17.64 -7.55 0.55
CA THR A 109 -18.78 -7.05 1.34
C THR A 109 -18.45 -5.75 2.08
N ASP A 110 -17.17 -5.45 2.26
CA ASP A 110 -16.65 -4.19 2.79
C ASP A 110 -15.77 -3.54 1.73
N ILE A 111 -16.16 -2.35 1.26
CA ILE A 111 -15.45 -1.58 0.22
C ILE A 111 -14.57 -0.45 0.80
N ARG A 112 -14.26 -0.46 2.10
CA ARG A 112 -13.28 0.47 2.68
C ARG A 112 -11.84 0.02 2.39
N LEU A 113 -10.86 0.90 2.66
CA LEU A 113 -9.46 0.48 2.75
C LEU A 113 -9.27 -0.61 3.81
N PRO A 114 -8.40 -1.62 3.63
CA PRO A 114 -8.13 -2.62 4.66
C PRO A 114 -7.74 -2.00 6.01
N GLN A 115 -8.19 -2.58 7.13
CA GLN A 115 -7.98 -2.00 8.47
C GLN A 115 -6.50 -1.73 8.78
N SER A 116 -5.60 -2.64 8.40
CA SER A 116 -4.15 -2.47 8.58
C SER A 116 -3.62 -1.16 7.99
N GLN A 117 -4.18 -0.72 6.86
CA GLN A 117 -3.80 0.50 6.17
C GLN A 117 -4.50 1.72 6.78
N ARG A 118 -5.75 1.59 7.26
CA ARG A 118 -6.44 2.65 8.02
C ARG A 118 -5.74 2.98 9.34
N ASP A 119 -5.22 1.97 10.02
CA ASP A 119 -4.43 2.14 11.26
C ASP A 119 -3.14 2.92 10.96
N LEU A 120 -2.43 2.55 9.88
CA LEU A 120 -1.26 3.28 9.40
C LEU A 120 -1.61 4.75 9.09
N ILE A 121 -2.67 4.99 8.33
CA ILE A 121 -3.12 6.34 7.96
C ILE A 121 -3.44 7.17 9.20
N SER A 122 -4.17 6.60 10.16
CA SER A 122 -4.51 7.28 11.43
C SER A 122 -3.26 7.66 12.22
N ALA A 123 -2.27 6.76 12.30
CA ALA A 123 -1.00 7.02 12.96
C ALA A 123 -0.16 8.09 12.24
N LEU A 124 -0.16 8.09 10.90
CA LEU A 124 0.52 9.10 10.09
C LEU A 124 -0.15 10.47 10.24
N LYS A 125 -1.48 10.54 10.22
CA LYS A 125 -2.24 11.77 10.45
C LYS A 125 -1.91 12.39 11.81
N ALA A 126 -1.82 11.56 12.84
CA ALA A 126 -1.47 12.01 14.20
C ALA A 126 -0.07 12.65 14.31
N THR A 127 0.82 12.46 13.31
CA THR A 127 2.11 13.17 13.27
C THR A 127 2.00 14.65 12.95
N GLY A 128 0.86 15.12 12.43
CA GLY A 128 0.64 16.49 11.97
C GLY A 128 1.36 16.87 10.67
N LYS A 129 2.07 15.93 10.03
CA LYS A 129 2.71 16.15 8.73
C LYS A 129 1.64 16.21 7.63
N PRO A 130 1.83 17.04 6.58
CA PRO A 130 0.99 16.96 5.38
C PRO A 130 0.94 15.53 4.84
N LEU A 131 -0.27 15.00 4.68
CA LEU A 131 -0.50 13.62 4.29
C LEU A 131 -1.22 13.58 2.94
N VAL A 132 -0.59 12.96 1.96
CA VAL A 132 -1.14 12.71 0.62
C VAL A 132 -1.42 11.21 0.49
N LEU A 133 -2.66 10.87 0.14
CA LEU A 133 -3.03 9.48 -0.16
C LEU A 133 -2.96 9.25 -1.66
N VAL A 134 -2.20 8.24 -2.08
CA VAL A 134 -2.19 7.71 -3.45
C VAL A 134 -2.95 6.39 -3.40
N LEU A 135 -4.16 6.38 -3.99
CA LEU A 135 -5.05 5.23 -3.96
C LEU A 135 -4.81 4.32 -5.16
N MET A 136 -4.66 3.02 -4.90
CA MET A 136 -4.63 1.97 -5.91
C MET A 136 -5.75 0.98 -5.64
N ASN A 137 -6.75 0.92 -6.52
CA ASN A 137 -7.94 0.09 -6.33
C ASN A 137 -8.61 -0.24 -7.66
N GLY A 138 -9.25 -1.41 -7.74
CA GLY A 138 -9.94 -1.87 -8.96
C GLY A 138 -11.45 -1.65 -8.94
N ARG A 139 -11.98 -1.06 -7.88
CA ARG A 139 -13.40 -0.72 -7.69
C ARG A 139 -13.57 0.60 -6.95
N PRO A 140 -14.77 1.23 -6.93
CA PRO A 140 -15.07 2.29 -6.00
C PRO A 140 -14.85 1.85 -4.55
N LEU A 141 -14.26 2.74 -3.74
CA LEU A 141 -14.08 2.53 -2.30
C LEU A 141 -14.99 3.47 -1.51
N ALA A 142 -15.43 3.01 -0.34
CA ALA A 142 -16.07 3.88 0.64
C ALA A 142 -15.00 4.76 1.29
N LEU A 143 -14.93 6.01 0.84
CA LEU A 143 -13.95 7.00 1.25
C LEU A 143 -14.58 8.15 2.07
N VAL A 144 -15.28 7.79 3.16
CA VAL A 144 -15.96 8.76 4.02
C VAL A 144 -15.12 9.19 5.23
N LYS A 145 -14.05 8.45 5.54
CA LYS A 145 -13.12 8.76 6.62
C LYS A 145 -11.76 8.09 6.34
N GLU A 146 -10.85 8.89 5.84
CA GLU A 146 -9.48 8.48 5.50
C GLU A 146 -8.44 9.24 6.33
N ASP A 147 -8.88 9.87 7.42
CA ASP A 147 -8.06 10.48 8.45
C ASP A 147 -8.84 10.68 9.78
#